data_AF-A0AAD6YWF8-F1
#
_entry.id   AF-A0AAD6YWF8-F1
#
_cell.length_a   1.000
_cell.length_b   1.000
_cell.length_c   1.000
_cell.angle_alpha   90.00
_cell.angle_beta   90.00
_cell.angle_gamma   90.00
#
_symmetry.space_group_name_H-M   'P 1'
#
loop_
_entity.id
_entity.type
_entity.pdbx_description
1 polymer ?
#
loop_
_entity_poly.entity_id
_entity_poly.type
_entity_poly.pdbx_seq_one_letter_code
_entity_poly.pdbx_strand_id
1 'polypeptide(L)'
;MYDAGTAHYYVNELARLKNGDFVVPVRWLMYRGNAHADVFIVSFNKTGHATIDDSKTIIITAADLSENYLDLQDKKLIPQWSAETKKSSYIARMPNPKREIAGGDPLYVTLVDFFGDDVSGNRSKSWNKHLNTYMTNQTLPRKLLQQEFHVHFVSTSPHALMAEQFQEFKTAVEDTHSNPVCIQDENGKTTRFCIYCNCTPSDNPMQSEICGHIGGKGNKFCRKCHVGGMQLEKTTSKGYHALFEPGELRMKEHTLAELKKHVELACGGVSKHVQELQTQTGIKDVYTQYWIEQILARAAEMRQQEPDVSEATIKSELIQWPRDNEEKLYSPFLTLKGFDPAADTPVELLHTILLGAVKYVWHISHTPWSAEKKKTYSIRLQATNTEGLSIHAIHANYIMQYAGSLIGRQFKTIIQTAVFDLHDLVTEDQFTAWKAVGELSALLWVPEIRDLTQYRNALKIAVANVLDAVAQIDPSKIMTKIKYHLLMHINFDTIQLRPLIAMATEILKSYKYFTYSFFSSIGNQIFDMAKCLSSF
;
A
#
# COMPACT_ATOMS: atom_id res chain seq x y z
N MET A 1 -7.42 21.52 -6.92
CA MET A 1 -8.10 22.38 -7.91
C MET A 1 -7.16 22.66 -9.07
N TYR A 2 -7.65 23.28 -10.14
CA TYR A 2 -6.83 23.93 -11.16
C TYR A 2 -6.87 25.43 -10.97
N ASP A 3 -5.70 26.05 -10.94
CA ASP A 3 -5.51 27.50 -10.88
C ASP A 3 -5.29 28.03 -12.31
N ALA A 4 -6.27 28.76 -12.83
CA ALA A 4 -6.17 29.42 -14.14
C ALA A 4 -5.56 30.83 -14.04
N GLY A 5 -5.04 31.23 -12.87
CA GLY A 5 -4.50 32.55 -12.58
C GLY A 5 -5.57 33.57 -12.20
N THR A 6 -6.67 33.63 -12.95
CA THR A 6 -7.79 34.54 -12.68
C THR A 6 -9.01 33.86 -12.07
N ALA A 7 -9.02 32.52 -12.07
CA ALA A 7 -10.16 31.72 -11.63
C ALA A 7 -9.69 30.35 -11.12
N HIS A 8 -10.39 29.82 -10.11
CA HIS A 8 -10.10 28.50 -9.55
C HIS A 8 -11.21 27.51 -9.88
N TYR A 9 -10.83 26.35 -10.43
CA TYR A 9 -11.73 25.27 -10.78
C TYR A 9 -11.51 24.09 -9.82
N TYR A 10 -12.48 23.85 -8.94
CA TYR A 10 -12.40 22.74 -7.99
C TYR A 10 -12.98 21.47 -8.61
N VAL A 11 -12.53 20.32 -8.09
CA VAL A 11 -13.16 19.04 -8.40
C VAL A 11 -14.55 19.00 -7.75
N ASN A 12 -15.46 18.25 -8.37
CA ASN A 12 -16.86 18.09 -7.97
C ASN A 12 -17.67 19.40 -7.97
N GLU A 13 -17.27 20.38 -8.79
CA GLU A 13 -18.02 21.61 -9.04
C GLU A 13 -18.44 21.74 -10.49
N LEU A 14 -19.59 22.36 -10.73
CA LEU A 14 -20.00 22.73 -12.08
C LEU A 14 -19.04 23.77 -12.66
N ALA A 15 -18.60 23.51 -13.89
CA ALA A 15 -17.87 24.44 -14.72
C ALA A 15 -18.45 24.46 -16.12
N ARG A 16 -18.17 25.52 -16.87
CA ARG A 16 -18.58 25.65 -18.27
C ARG A 16 -17.36 25.72 -19.17
N LEU A 17 -17.48 25.07 -20.32
CA LEU A 17 -16.50 25.08 -21.38
C LEU A 17 -16.78 26.25 -22.34
N LYS A 18 -15.75 26.67 -23.08
CA LYS A 18 -15.82 27.72 -24.10
C LYS A 18 -16.84 27.44 -25.21
N ASN A 19 -17.12 26.16 -25.50
CA ASN A 19 -18.14 25.75 -26.47
C ASN A 19 -19.58 25.85 -25.91
N GLY A 20 -19.73 26.19 -24.63
CA GLY A 20 -21.00 26.36 -23.94
C GLY A 20 -21.45 25.15 -23.11
N ASP A 21 -20.79 24.00 -23.25
CA ASP A 21 -21.14 22.77 -22.53
C ASP A 21 -20.80 22.86 -21.04
N PHE A 22 -21.60 22.17 -20.23
CA PHE A 22 -21.40 22.10 -18.78
C PHE A 22 -20.74 20.78 -18.40
N VAL A 23 -19.76 20.86 -17.50
CA VAL A 23 -18.98 19.71 -17.04
C VAL A 23 -18.71 19.80 -15.54
N VAL A 24 -18.40 18.67 -14.92
CA VAL A 24 -17.98 18.60 -13.52
C VAL A 24 -16.60 17.94 -13.47
N PRO A 25 -15.51 18.69 -13.17
CA PRO A 25 -14.19 18.09 -13.04
C PRO A 25 -14.12 17.09 -11.90
N VAL A 26 -13.55 15.91 -12.13
CA VAL A 26 -13.42 14.83 -11.13
C VAL A 26 -11.98 14.69 -10.66
N ARG A 27 -11.03 14.80 -11.58
CA ARG A 27 -9.59 14.83 -11.29
C ARG A 27 -8.83 15.65 -12.30
N TRP A 28 -7.72 16.22 -11.87
CA TRP A 28 -6.78 16.95 -12.70
C TRP A 28 -5.59 16.08 -13.06
N LEU A 29 -5.12 16.18 -14.30
CA LEU A 29 -3.99 15.43 -14.82
C LEU A 29 -3.08 16.31 -15.65
N MET A 30 -1.77 16.02 -15.60
CA MET A 30 -0.79 16.64 -16.48
C MET A 30 -0.47 15.67 -17.61
N TYR A 31 -0.72 16.08 -18.85
CA TYR A 31 -0.40 15.31 -20.04
C TYR A 31 0.44 16.16 -20.99
N ARG A 32 1.66 15.68 -21.29
CA ARG A 32 2.66 16.38 -22.15
C ARG A 32 2.87 17.85 -21.76
N GLY A 33 2.93 18.13 -20.46
CA GLY A 33 3.14 19.48 -19.93
C GLY A 33 1.89 20.36 -19.84
N ASN A 34 0.74 19.89 -20.32
CA ASN A 34 -0.52 20.65 -20.29
C ASN A 34 -1.49 20.07 -19.26
N ALA A 35 -2.20 20.96 -18.56
CA ALA A 35 -3.25 20.59 -17.63
C ALA A 35 -4.50 20.12 -18.38
N HIS A 36 -5.02 18.97 -17.95
CA HIS A 36 -6.24 18.34 -18.43
C HIS A 36 -7.10 17.96 -17.24
N ALA A 37 -8.38 17.65 -17.48
CA ALA A 37 -9.27 17.12 -16.47
C ALA A 37 -10.05 15.93 -17.01
N ASP A 38 -10.23 14.92 -16.17
CA ASP A 38 -11.34 13.99 -16.37
C ASP A 38 -12.59 14.62 -15.78
N VAL A 39 -13.66 14.63 -16.57
CA VAL A 39 -14.90 15.32 -16.22
C VAL A 39 -16.12 14.44 -16.46
N PHE A 40 -17.14 14.63 -15.62
CA PHE A 40 -18.50 14.19 -15.94
C PHE A 40 -19.17 15.21 -16.86
N ILE A 41 -19.94 14.71 -17.81
CA ILE A 41 -20.71 15.56 -18.74
C ILE A 41 -22.05 15.90 -18.08
N VAL A 42 -22.49 17.15 -18.25
CA VAL A 42 -23.84 17.55 -17.86
C VAL A 42 -24.72 17.60 -19.10
N SER A 43 -25.72 16.73 -19.14
CA SER A 43 -26.69 16.63 -20.24
C SER A 43 -27.99 17.34 -19.89
N PHE A 44 -28.69 17.86 -20.90
CA PHE A 44 -29.96 18.54 -20.71
C PHE A 44 -31.10 17.70 -21.29
N ASN A 45 -32.17 17.53 -20.52
CA ASN A 45 -33.38 16.89 -21.03
C ASN A 45 -34.20 17.86 -21.90
N LYS A 46 -35.26 17.36 -22.55
CA LYS A 46 -36.15 18.16 -23.42
C LYS A 46 -36.81 19.36 -22.71
N THR A 47 -36.89 19.32 -21.38
CA THR A 47 -37.45 20.39 -20.55
C THR A 47 -36.39 21.37 -20.02
N GLY A 48 -35.13 21.24 -20.46
CA GLY A 48 -34.03 22.12 -20.05
C GLY A 48 -33.44 21.82 -18.67
N HIS A 49 -33.79 20.69 -18.04
CA HIS A 49 -33.18 20.29 -16.78
C HIS A 49 -31.86 19.56 -17.00
N ALA A 50 -30.84 19.94 -16.24
CA ALA A 50 -29.50 19.37 -16.27
C ALA A 50 -29.40 18.10 -15.44
N THR A 51 -28.75 17.08 -15.99
CA THR A 51 -28.38 15.83 -15.31
C THR A 51 -26.87 15.62 -15.44
N ILE A 52 -26.19 15.42 -14.31
CA ILE A 52 -24.78 14.99 -14.29
C ILE A 52 -24.76 13.50 -14.64
N ASP A 53 -24.11 13.13 -15.75
CA ASP A 53 -23.85 11.74 -16.12
C ASP A 53 -22.53 11.29 -15.47
N ASP A 54 -22.64 10.59 -14.35
CA ASP A 54 -21.50 10.05 -13.61
C ASP A 54 -21.13 8.61 -13.99
N SER A 55 -21.75 8.06 -15.04
CA SER A 55 -21.47 6.71 -15.53
C SER A 55 -20.12 6.59 -16.24
N LYS A 56 -19.61 7.69 -16.78
CA LYS A 56 -18.35 7.76 -17.54
C LYS A 56 -17.71 9.13 -17.43
N THR A 57 -16.40 9.17 -17.62
CA THR A 57 -15.63 10.42 -17.72
C THR A 57 -15.12 10.60 -19.15
N ILE A 58 -14.93 11.86 -19.54
CA ILE A 58 -14.17 12.25 -20.73
C ILE A 58 -13.00 13.14 -20.31
N ILE A 59 -11.94 13.16 -21.12
CA ILE A 59 -10.80 14.06 -20.92
C ILE A 59 -11.04 15.36 -21.68
N ILE A 60 -10.84 16.49 -21.00
CA ILE A 60 -10.82 17.83 -21.60
C ILE A 60 -9.46 18.50 -21.35
N THR A 61 -9.13 19.52 -22.15
CA THR A 61 -8.00 20.40 -21.83
C THR A 61 -8.47 21.44 -20.81
N ALA A 62 -7.66 21.75 -19.79
CA ALA A 62 -8.01 22.78 -18.82
C ALA A 62 -8.17 24.17 -19.47
N ALA A 63 -7.49 24.40 -20.61
CA ALA A 63 -7.62 25.61 -21.42
C ALA A 63 -9.00 25.78 -22.06
N ASP A 64 -9.84 24.73 -22.13
CA ASP A 64 -11.18 24.79 -22.69
C ASP A 64 -12.22 25.32 -21.70
N LEU A 65 -11.84 25.50 -20.43
CA LEU A 65 -12.70 26.04 -19.39
C LEU A 65 -12.88 27.56 -19.57
N SER A 66 -14.11 28.04 -19.36
CA SER A 66 -14.47 29.46 -19.45
C SER A 66 -14.96 30.04 -18.13
N GLU A 67 -15.83 29.32 -17.42
CA GLU A 67 -16.52 29.84 -16.22
C GLU A 67 -16.51 28.77 -15.12
N ASN A 68 -16.04 29.13 -13.93
CA ASN A 68 -16.12 28.27 -12.75
C ASN A 68 -17.51 28.41 -12.08
N TYR A 69 -17.73 27.66 -11.00
CA TYR A 69 -19.01 27.66 -10.29
C TYR A 69 -19.45 29.06 -9.79
N LEU A 70 -18.52 29.85 -9.25
CA LEU A 70 -18.82 31.19 -8.75
C LEU A 70 -19.15 32.15 -9.89
N ASP A 71 -18.43 32.07 -11.01
CA ASP A 71 -18.74 32.86 -12.21
C ASP A 71 -20.17 32.56 -12.72
N LEU A 72 -20.55 31.27 -12.73
CA LEU A 72 -21.90 30.84 -13.12
C LEU A 72 -22.96 31.30 -12.12
N GLN A 73 -22.64 31.32 -10.82
CA GLN A 73 -23.53 31.80 -9.77
C GLN A 73 -23.78 33.31 -9.93
N ASP A 74 -22.73 34.10 -10.10
CA ASP A 74 -22.80 35.56 -10.24
C ASP A 74 -23.57 35.96 -11.51
N LYS A 75 -23.36 35.24 -12.60
CA LYS A 75 -24.09 35.43 -13.87
C LYS A 75 -25.49 34.83 -13.88
N LYS A 76 -25.90 34.13 -12.82
CA LYS A 76 -27.18 33.39 -12.73
C LYS A 76 -27.38 32.36 -13.85
N LEU A 77 -26.31 31.67 -14.22
CA LEU A 77 -26.26 30.66 -15.28
C LEU A 77 -26.23 29.21 -14.77
N ILE A 78 -26.39 29.00 -13.46
CA ILE A 78 -26.52 27.65 -12.90
C ILE A 78 -27.84 27.03 -13.42
N PRO A 79 -27.80 25.87 -14.08
CA PRO A 79 -28.98 25.26 -14.67
C PRO A 79 -29.94 24.71 -13.62
N GLN A 80 -31.21 24.53 -13.99
CA GLN A 80 -32.14 23.79 -13.15
C GLN A 80 -31.81 22.31 -13.17
N TRP A 81 -31.57 21.71 -12.01
CA TRP A 81 -31.21 20.30 -11.90
C TRP A 81 -32.42 19.38 -12.05
N SER A 82 -32.21 18.24 -12.71
CA SER A 82 -33.18 17.15 -12.80
C SER A 82 -33.48 16.54 -11.42
N ALA A 83 -34.59 15.81 -11.32
CA ALA A 83 -34.95 15.11 -10.08
C ALA A 83 -33.90 14.06 -9.68
N GLU A 84 -33.23 13.45 -10.65
CA GLU A 84 -32.15 12.47 -10.43
C GLU A 84 -30.95 13.14 -9.78
N THR A 85 -30.44 14.23 -10.37
CA THR A 85 -29.30 14.96 -9.81
C THR A 85 -29.62 15.62 -8.48
N LYS A 86 -30.88 16.04 -8.25
CA LYS A 86 -31.34 16.52 -6.93
C LYS A 86 -31.29 15.47 -5.82
N LYS A 87 -31.45 14.19 -6.15
CA LYS A 87 -31.28 13.09 -5.19
C LYS A 87 -29.82 12.72 -4.95
N SER A 88 -28.91 13.16 -5.82
CA SER A 88 -27.47 12.91 -5.69
C SER A 88 -26.81 13.84 -4.66
N SER A 89 -25.60 13.48 -4.22
CA SER A 89 -24.82 14.30 -3.28
C SER A 89 -24.07 15.47 -3.94
N TYR A 90 -24.06 15.57 -5.28
CA TYR A 90 -23.24 16.55 -6.00
C TYR A 90 -23.68 17.99 -5.71
N ILE A 91 -24.97 18.29 -5.80
CA ILE A 91 -25.48 19.66 -5.60
C ILE A 91 -25.20 20.14 -4.18
N ALA A 92 -25.40 19.28 -3.18
CA ALA A 92 -25.15 19.61 -1.77
C ALA A 92 -23.68 19.94 -1.46
N ARG A 93 -22.77 19.64 -2.39
CA ARG A 93 -21.32 19.88 -2.27
C ARG A 93 -20.84 21.04 -3.16
N MET A 94 -21.75 21.79 -3.79
CA MET A 94 -21.43 22.96 -4.61
C MET A 94 -21.97 24.24 -3.95
N PRO A 95 -21.14 25.29 -3.78
CA PRO A 95 -19.71 25.32 -4.05
C PRO A 95 -18.93 24.36 -3.13
N ASN A 96 -17.75 23.93 -3.59
CA ASN A 96 -16.88 23.01 -2.89
C ASN A 96 -16.51 23.60 -1.52
N PRO A 97 -16.75 22.87 -0.42
CA PRO A 97 -16.44 23.35 0.93
C PRO A 97 -14.97 23.75 1.12
N LYS A 98 -14.06 23.17 0.32
CA LYS A 98 -12.63 23.49 0.37
C LYS A 98 -12.30 24.91 -0.11
N ARG A 99 -13.24 25.65 -0.70
CA ARG A 99 -13.04 27.08 -1.02
C ARG A 99 -12.89 27.92 0.24
N GLU A 100 -13.59 27.57 1.32
CA GLU A 100 -13.54 28.29 2.59
C GLU A 100 -12.14 28.21 3.22
N ILE A 101 -11.62 26.99 3.39
CA ILE A 101 -10.26 26.76 3.95
C ILE A 101 -9.15 27.27 3.03
N ALA A 102 -9.43 27.45 1.73
CA ALA A 102 -8.48 28.00 0.78
C ALA A 102 -8.38 29.53 0.89
N GLY A 103 -9.44 30.22 1.36
CA GLY A 103 -9.43 31.67 1.56
C GLY A 103 -9.15 32.49 0.28
N GLY A 104 -9.39 31.92 -0.90
CA GLY A 104 -9.05 32.54 -2.19
C GLY A 104 -7.67 32.19 -2.74
N ASP A 105 -6.82 31.49 -1.97
CA ASP A 105 -5.52 31.00 -2.45
C ASP A 105 -5.68 29.69 -3.25
N PRO A 106 -4.71 29.35 -4.13
CA PRO A 106 -4.66 28.02 -4.73
C PRO A 106 -4.52 26.91 -3.69
N LEU A 107 -5.36 25.87 -3.80
CA LEU A 107 -5.36 24.72 -2.89
C LEU A 107 -5.02 23.40 -3.59
N TYR A 108 -3.90 22.81 -3.21
CA TYR A 108 -3.42 21.54 -3.75
C TYR A 108 -3.53 20.39 -2.76
N VAL A 109 -3.37 19.17 -3.29
CA VAL A 109 -3.23 17.96 -2.48
C VAL A 109 -1.80 17.47 -2.66
N THR A 110 -1.12 17.20 -1.55
CA THR A 110 0.16 16.49 -1.56
C THR A 110 -0.05 15.07 -1.04
N LEU A 111 0.45 14.12 -1.79
CA LEU A 111 0.40 12.69 -1.47
C LEU A 111 1.69 12.30 -0.75
N VAL A 112 1.55 11.60 0.37
CA VAL A 112 2.70 11.15 1.18
C VAL A 112 2.57 9.66 1.43
N ASP A 113 3.64 8.93 1.16
CA ASP A 113 3.77 7.55 1.61
C ASP A 113 4.35 7.52 3.01
N PHE A 114 3.79 6.67 3.85
CA PHE A 114 4.31 6.39 5.18
C PHE A 114 4.76 4.93 5.24
N PHE A 115 6.01 4.71 5.58
CA PHE A 115 6.63 3.38 5.57
C PHE A 115 7.22 3.05 6.94
N GLY A 116 7.10 1.78 7.33
CA GLY A 116 7.73 1.21 8.51
C GLY A 116 8.62 0.02 8.19
N ASP A 117 9.79 -0.03 8.82
CA ASP A 117 10.68 -1.19 8.76
C ASP A 117 11.20 -1.57 10.13
N ASP A 118 11.48 -2.85 10.31
CA ASP A 118 12.24 -3.30 11.47
C ASP A 118 13.74 -3.15 11.25
N VAL A 119 14.40 -2.48 12.18
CA VAL A 119 15.84 -2.33 12.21
C VAL A 119 16.38 -2.92 13.50
N SER A 120 17.61 -3.40 13.49
CA SER A 120 18.28 -3.79 14.72
C SER A 120 19.17 -2.63 15.17
N GLY A 121 19.15 -2.32 16.47
CA GLY A 121 20.09 -1.40 17.10
C GLY A 121 21.50 -1.98 17.25
N ASN A 122 21.69 -3.28 17.00
CA ASN A 122 22.98 -3.96 17.09
C ASN A 122 23.52 -4.33 15.70
N ARG A 123 24.84 -4.60 15.60
CA ARG A 123 25.44 -5.18 14.38
C ARG A 123 24.82 -6.53 14.00
N SER A 124 24.18 -7.23 14.95
CA SER A 124 23.45 -8.49 14.73
C SER A 124 21.94 -8.29 14.87
N LYS A 125 21.16 -8.84 13.93
CA LYS A 125 19.72 -8.59 13.75
C LYS A 125 18.80 -9.02 14.90
N SER A 126 19.30 -9.70 15.92
CA SER A 126 18.46 -10.47 16.85
C SER A 126 18.23 -9.81 18.21
N TRP A 127 19.03 -8.82 18.59
CA TRP A 127 18.93 -8.18 19.89
C TRP A 127 18.77 -6.67 19.67
N ASN A 128 17.74 -6.07 20.27
CA ASN A 128 17.40 -4.64 20.16
C ASN A 128 16.63 -4.21 18.88
N LYS A 129 15.44 -4.78 18.65
CA LYS A 129 14.55 -4.38 17.54
C LYS A 129 14.04 -2.95 17.74
N HIS A 130 14.18 -2.13 16.70
CA HIS A 130 13.59 -0.80 16.59
C HIS A 130 12.66 -0.79 15.37
N LEU A 131 11.52 -0.15 15.51
CA LEU A 131 10.61 0.13 14.40
C LEU A 131 10.88 1.56 13.93
N ASN A 132 11.50 1.68 12.76
CA ASN A 132 11.75 2.97 12.13
C ASN A 132 10.62 3.31 11.17
N THR A 133 10.23 4.57 11.17
CA THR A 133 9.23 5.12 10.25
C THR A 133 9.84 6.19 9.38
N TYR A 134 9.39 6.24 8.13
CA TYR A 134 9.85 7.15 7.11
C TYR A 134 8.68 7.68 6.31
N MET A 135 8.87 8.83 5.68
CA MET A 135 7.91 9.38 4.74
C MET A 135 8.56 9.87 3.46
N THR A 136 7.80 9.88 2.38
CA THR A 136 8.23 10.42 1.08
C THR A 136 7.06 11.13 0.41
N ASN A 137 7.30 12.32 -0.14
CA ASN A 137 6.30 13.06 -0.89
C ASN A 137 6.15 12.49 -2.31
N GLN A 138 5.10 11.72 -2.55
CA GLN A 138 4.78 11.08 -3.83
C GLN A 138 4.33 12.06 -4.93
N THR A 139 4.12 13.32 -4.59
CA THR A 139 3.80 14.39 -5.56
C THR A 139 5.05 14.88 -6.30
N LEU A 140 6.24 14.48 -5.86
CA LEU A 140 7.49 14.84 -6.52
C LEU A 140 7.64 14.16 -7.90
N PRO A 141 8.37 14.79 -8.84
CA PRO A 141 8.76 14.13 -10.08
C PRO A 141 9.45 12.79 -9.82
N ARG A 142 9.13 11.75 -10.60
CA ARG A 142 9.69 10.39 -10.42
C ARG A 142 11.22 10.33 -10.36
N LYS A 143 11.91 11.18 -11.13
CA LYS A 143 13.37 11.30 -11.11
C LYS A 143 13.95 11.70 -9.74
N LEU A 144 13.14 12.34 -8.90
CA LEU A 144 13.49 12.75 -7.54
C LEU A 144 13.11 11.68 -6.52
N LEU A 145 11.96 11.00 -6.71
CA LEU A 145 11.52 9.92 -5.82
C LEU A 145 12.53 8.78 -5.67
N GLN A 146 13.43 8.61 -6.65
CA GLN A 146 14.47 7.60 -6.60
C GLN A 146 15.73 8.01 -5.83
N GLN A 147 15.78 9.22 -5.28
CA GLN A 147 16.93 9.75 -4.57
C GLN A 147 16.69 9.67 -3.06
N GLU A 148 17.71 9.19 -2.34
CA GLU A 148 17.69 9.07 -0.87
C GLU A 148 17.38 10.40 -0.16
N PHE A 149 17.74 11.53 -0.77
CA PHE A 149 17.49 12.88 -0.24
C PHE A 149 15.99 13.16 0.04
N HIS A 150 15.09 12.53 -0.71
CA HIS A 150 13.64 12.73 -0.58
C HIS A 150 12.97 11.71 0.36
N VAL A 151 13.76 10.88 1.04
CA VAL A 151 13.30 9.99 2.10
C VAL A 151 13.52 10.66 3.44
N HIS A 152 12.43 10.99 4.14
CA HIS A 152 12.49 11.68 5.41
C HIS A 152 12.25 10.70 6.56
N PHE A 153 13.16 10.68 7.52
CA PHE A 153 12.96 9.96 8.78
C PHE A 153 11.88 10.65 9.60
N VAL A 154 10.95 9.89 10.17
CA VAL A 154 9.86 10.42 10.99
C VAL A 154 10.10 10.07 12.46
N SER A 155 10.18 8.78 12.79
CA SER A 155 10.39 8.33 14.16
C SER A 155 11.07 6.97 14.25
N THR A 156 11.58 6.65 15.43
CA THR A 156 12.06 5.30 15.77
C THR A 156 11.60 4.96 17.17
N SER A 157 11.19 3.72 17.40
CA SER A 157 10.89 3.24 18.74
C SER A 157 11.20 1.75 18.92
N PRO A 158 11.81 1.34 20.04
CA PRO A 158 11.90 -0.06 20.43
C PRO A 158 10.64 -0.59 21.12
N HIS A 159 9.68 0.30 21.44
CA HIS A 159 8.50 -0.03 22.23
C HIS A 159 7.19 0.21 21.47
N ALA A 160 7.11 1.31 20.72
CA ALA A 160 5.90 1.70 20.03
C ALA A 160 5.71 0.89 18.74
N LEU A 161 4.52 0.31 18.59
CA LEU A 161 4.04 -0.32 17.37
C LEU A 161 4.01 0.68 16.21
N MET A 162 3.98 0.14 14.99
CA MET A 162 3.83 0.98 13.79
C MET A 162 2.53 1.78 13.79
N ALA A 163 1.44 1.17 14.27
CA ALA A 163 0.16 1.82 14.45
C ALA A 163 0.26 3.01 15.43
N GLU A 164 0.95 2.86 16.55
CA GLU A 164 1.14 3.94 17.53
C GLU A 164 1.95 5.09 16.95
N GLN A 165 3.04 4.80 16.24
CA GLN A 165 3.84 5.83 15.56
C GLN A 165 3.06 6.51 14.42
N PHE A 166 2.17 5.79 13.75
CA PHE A 166 1.31 6.35 12.69
C PHE A 166 0.20 7.27 13.23
N GLN A 167 -0.17 7.16 14.51
CA GLN A 167 -1.22 8.01 15.11
C GLN A 167 -0.88 9.50 15.00
N GLU A 168 0.36 9.89 15.29
CA GLU A 168 0.81 11.29 15.18
C GLU A 168 0.82 11.77 13.73
N PHE A 169 1.27 10.91 12.80
CA PHE A 169 1.20 11.20 11.37
C PHE A 169 -0.24 11.40 10.90
N LYS A 170 -1.17 10.52 11.31
CA LYS A 170 -2.60 10.64 11.04
C LYS A 170 -3.15 11.96 11.55
N THR A 171 -2.86 12.34 12.80
CA THR A 171 -3.31 13.60 13.39
C THR A 171 -2.83 14.79 12.57
N ALA A 172 -1.55 14.83 12.18
CA ALA A 172 -1.00 15.89 11.35
C ALA A 172 -1.68 15.95 9.97
N VAL A 173 -1.91 14.80 9.33
CA VAL A 173 -2.62 14.71 8.04
C VAL A 173 -4.03 15.27 8.16
N GLU A 174 -4.80 14.83 9.16
CA GLU A 174 -6.19 15.26 9.37
C GLU A 174 -6.29 16.76 9.72
N ASP A 175 -5.34 17.30 10.49
CA ASP A 175 -5.27 18.74 10.77
C ASP A 175 -5.16 19.56 9.48
N THR A 176 -4.35 19.12 8.52
CA THR A 176 -4.21 19.85 7.23
C THR A 176 -5.50 19.91 6.40
N HIS A 177 -6.52 19.11 6.71
CA HIS A 177 -7.80 19.13 5.99
C HIS A 177 -8.71 20.26 6.46
N SER A 178 -8.53 20.73 7.70
CA SER A 178 -9.21 21.90 8.26
C SER A 178 -8.32 23.14 8.24
N ASN A 179 -7.02 22.94 8.43
CA ASN A 179 -5.99 23.97 8.51
C ASN A 179 -4.89 23.71 7.44
N PRO A 180 -5.15 23.98 6.14
CA PRO A 180 -4.18 23.72 5.08
C PRO A 180 -2.83 24.40 5.34
N VAL A 181 -1.75 23.69 5.02
CA VAL A 181 -0.40 24.26 5.12
C VAL A 181 -0.27 25.38 4.12
N CYS A 182 0.07 26.57 4.61
CA CYS A 182 0.22 27.78 3.81
C CYS A 182 1.70 28.05 3.56
N ILE A 183 2.07 28.20 2.28
CA ILE A 183 3.42 28.54 1.85
C ILE A 183 3.38 29.76 0.92
N GLN A 184 4.44 30.52 0.91
CA GLN A 184 4.63 31.63 -0.01
C GLN A 184 5.86 31.34 -0.87
N ASP A 185 5.71 31.49 -2.19
CA ASP A 185 6.84 31.34 -3.11
C ASP A 185 7.73 32.58 -3.12
N GLU A 186 8.84 32.50 -3.86
CA GLU A 186 9.81 33.61 -4.03
C GLU A 186 9.20 34.89 -4.63
N ASN A 187 8.07 34.77 -5.32
CA ASN A 187 7.36 35.89 -5.94
C ASN A 187 6.26 36.45 -5.04
N GLY A 188 6.13 35.95 -3.81
CA GLY A 188 5.12 36.37 -2.86
C GLY A 188 3.74 35.73 -3.08
N LYS A 189 3.59 34.78 -4.00
CA LYS A 189 2.32 34.09 -4.24
C LYS A 189 2.06 33.07 -3.14
N THR A 190 0.95 33.25 -2.44
CA THR A 190 0.48 32.32 -1.43
C THR A 190 -0.14 31.08 -2.08
N THR A 191 0.19 29.91 -1.57
CA THR A 191 -0.38 28.63 -1.99
C THR A 191 -0.63 27.76 -0.76
N ARG A 192 -1.73 27.02 -0.77
CA ARG A 192 -2.13 26.12 0.29
C ARG A 192 -2.11 24.68 -0.18
N PHE A 193 -1.84 23.75 0.74
CA PHE A 193 -2.01 22.33 0.44
C PHE A 193 -2.50 21.52 1.64
N CYS A 194 -3.25 20.46 1.33
CA CYS A 194 -3.64 19.42 2.27
C CYS A 194 -2.79 18.17 2.02
N ILE A 195 -2.40 17.48 3.09
CA ILE A 195 -1.67 16.23 3.01
C ILE A 195 -2.66 15.07 2.97
N TYR A 196 -2.41 14.05 2.17
CA TYR A 196 -3.12 12.77 2.19
C TYR A 196 -2.12 11.62 2.21
N CYS A 197 -2.39 10.59 3.00
CA CYS A 197 -1.65 9.34 2.93
C CYS A 197 -1.97 8.65 1.60
N ASN A 198 -0.96 8.33 0.81
CA ASN A 198 -1.12 7.69 -0.49
C ASN A 198 -1.04 6.17 -0.40
N CYS A 199 0.09 5.64 0.07
CA CYS A 199 0.22 4.22 0.32
C CYS A 199 1.21 3.93 1.46
N THR A 200 1.24 2.68 1.91
CA THR A 200 2.21 2.22 2.92
C THR A 200 3.05 1.07 2.36
N PRO A 201 4.09 1.39 1.57
CA PRO A 201 4.93 0.38 0.95
C PRO A 201 5.88 -0.18 2.00
N SER A 202 5.63 -1.39 2.49
CA SER A 202 6.46 -2.06 3.51
C SER A 202 6.74 -3.51 3.12
N ASP A 203 7.51 -4.24 3.94
CA ASP A 203 7.64 -5.67 3.74
C ASP A 203 6.31 -6.42 3.96
N ASN A 204 6.23 -7.67 3.48
CA ASN A 204 4.97 -8.41 3.50
C ASN A 204 4.40 -8.64 4.92
N PRO A 205 5.21 -9.00 5.94
CA PRO A 205 4.77 -9.03 7.33
C PRO A 205 4.21 -7.69 7.82
N MET A 206 4.93 -6.58 7.58
CA MET A 206 4.51 -5.27 8.04
C MET A 206 3.20 -4.83 7.37
N GLN A 207 3.07 -5.03 6.06
CA GLN A 207 1.81 -4.75 5.36
C GLN A 207 0.65 -5.63 5.87
N SER A 208 0.94 -6.86 6.29
CA SER A 208 -0.07 -7.72 6.93
C SER A 208 -0.54 -7.15 8.27
N GLU A 209 0.39 -6.64 9.09
CA GLU A 209 0.07 -5.98 10.36
C GLU A 209 -0.75 -4.72 10.13
N ILE A 210 -0.35 -3.84 9.21
CA ILE A 210 -1.07 -2.61 8.85
C ILE A 210 -2.52 -2.89 8.41
N CYS A 211 -2.76 -4.03 7.74
CA CYS A 211 -4.09 -4.45 7.31
C CYS A 211 -4.98 -5.05 8.42
N GLY A 212 -4.46 -5.22 9.63
CA GLY A 212 -5.14 -5.99 10.69
C GLY A 212 -5.31 -7.48 10.34
N HIS A 213 -4.45 -8.02 9.47
CA HIS A 213 -4.55 -9.38 8.95
C HIS A 213 -3.80 -10.38 9.83
N ILE A 214 -4.41 -11.55 10.06
CA ILE A 214 -3.90 -12.61 10.95
C ILE A 214 -2.54 -13.21 10.54
N GLY A 215 -2.10 -12.94 9.32
CA GLY A 215 -0.82 -13.40 8.77
C GLY A 215 -0.96 -14.60 7.83
N GLY A 216 0.11 -14.88 7.08
CA GLY A 216 0.10 -15.86 5.98
C GLY A 216 -0.09 -17.33 6.37
N LYS A 217 -0.25 -17.63 7.66
CA LYS A 217 -0.58 -18.98 8.17
C LYS A 217 -2.06 -19.14 8.55
N GLY A 218 -2.86 -18.07 8.54
CA GLY A 218 -4.29 -18.15 8.79
C GLY A 218 -5.04 -18.89 7.69
N ASN A 219 -6.28 -19.30 7.96
CA ASN A 219 -7.14 -19.93 6.94
C ASN A 219 -7.38 -18.97 5.77
N LYS A 220 -7.66 -17.69 6.07
CA LYS A 220 -7.71 -16.61 5.08
C LYS A 220 -6.35 -15.92 5.02
N PHE A 221 -5.42 -16.48 4.26
CA PHE A 221 -4.00 -16.14 4.33
C PHE A 221 -3.57 -14.91 3.52
N CYS A 222 -4.48 -14.31 2.73
CA CYS A 222 -4.22 -13.09 1.97
C CYS A 222 -4.72 -11.85 2.70
N ARG A 223 -3.86 -10.82 2.77
CA ARG A 223 -4.21 -9.51 3.33
C ARG A 223 -5.08 -8.64 2.44
N LYS A 224 -5.13 -8.91 1.12
CA LYS A 224 -5.88 -8.13 0.13
C LYS A 224 -7.26 -8.72 -0.21
N CYS A 225 -7.48 -10.01 0.03
CA CYS A 225 -8.75 -10.68 -0.26
C CYS A 225 -9.06 -11.82 0.71
N HIS A 226 -10.28 -12.36 0.62
CA HIS A 226 -10.77 -13.46 1.47
C HIS A 226 -10.46 -14.86 0.92
N VAL A 227 -9.47 -14.99 0.02
CA VAL A 227 -9.03 -16.31 -0.47
C VAL A 227 -8.49 -17.17 0.67
N GLY A 228 -8.58 -18.48 0.48
CA GLY A 228 -8.07 -19.49 1.40
C GLY A 228 -9.17 -20.38 1.93
N GLY A 229 -8.96 -20.94 3.12
CA GLY A 229 -9.76 -21.99 3.69
C GLY A 229 -8.87 -22.96 4.48
N MET A 230 -9.50 -24.00 5.01
CA MET A 230 -8.76 -25.08 5.66
C MET A 230 -7.82 -25.75 4.66
N GLN A 231 -6.77 -26.40 5.16
CA GLN A 231 -5.80 -27.08 4.29
C GLN A 231 -6.47 -28.14 3.40
N LEU A 232 -7.44 -28.89 3.94
CA LEU A 232 -8.20 -29.89 3.20
C LEU A 232 -9.00 -29.25 2.04
N GLU A 233 -9.63 -28.10 2.28
CA GLU A 233 -10.39 -27.37 1.25
C GLU A 233 -9.49 -26.93 0.11
N LYS A 234 -8.30 -26.37 0.43
CA LYS A 234 -7.31 -25.93 -0.57
C LYS A 234 -6.75 -27.08 -1.40
N THR A 235 -6.78 -28.32 -0.90
CA THR A 235 -6.37 -29.51 -1.66
C THR A 235 -7.45 -30.07 -2.58
N THR A 236 -8.70 -29.61 -2.46
CA THR A 236 -9.75 -29.97 -3.44
C THR A 236 -9.50 -29.28 -4.78
N SER A 237 -9.98 -29.86 -5.88
CA SER A 237 -9.88 -29.24 -7.21
C SER A 237 -10.42 -27.79 -7.20
N LYS A 238 -11.64 -27.57 -6.68
CA LYS A 238 -12.24 -26.24 -6.58
C LYS A 238 -11.43 -25.28 -5.71
N GLY A 239 -10.98 -25.72 -4.54
CA GLY A 239 -10.20 -24.89 -3.62
C GLY A 239 -8.83 -24.53 -4.16
N TYR A 240 -8.17 -25.45 -4.87
CA TYR A 240 -6.87 -25.19 -5.51
C TYR A 240 -7.01 -24.19 -6.66
N HIS A 241 -7.99 -24.37 -7.56
CA HIS A 241 -8.24 -23.45 -8.67
C HIS A 241 -8.59 -22.03 -8.17
N ALA A 242 -9.30 -21.91 -7.04
CA ALA A 242 -9.60 -20.62 -6.44
C ALA A 242 -8.35 -19.81 -6.03
N LEU A 243 -7.17 -20.43 -5.93
CA LEU A 243 -5.92 -19.75 -5.58
C LEU A 243 -5.30 -18.98 -6.77
N PHE A 244 -5.72 -19.29 -7.99
CA PHE A 244 -5.25 -18.69 -9.25
C PHE A 244 -6.06 -17.47 -9.67
N GLU A 245 -7.03 -17.04 -8.85
CA GLU A 245 -7.83 -15.85 -9.07
C GLU A 245 -7.87 -15.01 -7.78
N PRO A 246 -7.99 -13.67 -7.85
CA PRO A 246 -8.25 -12.87 -6.66
C PRO A 246 -9.58 -13.30 -6.02
N GLY A 247 -9.58 -13.50 -4.71
CA GLY A 247 -10.83 -13.65 -3.96
C GLY A 247 -11.58 -12.32 -3.82
N GLU A 248 -12.69 -12.33 -3.08
CA GLU A 248 -13.39 -11.11 -2.67
C GLU A 248 -12.43 -10.17 -1.93
N LEU A 249 -12.31 -8.93 -2.42
CA LEU A 249 -11.37 -7.95 -1.87
C LEU A 249 -11.77 -7.57 -0.44
N ARG A 250 -10.78 -7.42 0.43
CA ARG A 250 -10.98 -6.87 1.76
C ARG A 250 -11.17 -5.36 1.66
N MET A 251 -12.00 -4.81 2.54
CA MET A 251 -12.24 -3.38 2.69
C MET A 251 -12.04 -3.00 4.15
N LYS A 252 -11.50 -1.82 4.41
CA LYS A 252 -11.24 -1.37 5.79
C LYS A 252 -12.50 -1.31 6.63
N GLU A 253 -13.65 -0.95 6.06
CA GLU A 253 -14.92 -0.84 6.79
C GLU A 253 -15.37 -2.20 7.32
N HIS A 254 -15.21 -3.24 6.50
CA HIS A 254 -15.48 -4.62 6.91
C HIS A 254 -14.49 -5.06 7.98
N THR A 255 -13.19 -4.79 7.80
CA THR A 255 -12.17 -5.12 8.80
C THR A 255 -12.47 -4.47 10.15
N LEU A 256 -12.81 -3.17 10.16
CA LEU A 256 -13.17 -2.43 11.35
C LEU A 256 -14.45 -2.98 12.01
N ALA A 257 -15.47 -3.32 11.22
CA ALA A 257 -16.70 -3.92 11.73
C ALA A 257 -16.45 -5.29 12.39
N GLU A 258 -15.57 -6.14 11.83
CA GLU A 258 -15.19 -7.41 12.47
C GLU A 258 -14.35 -7.21 13.73
N LEU A 259 -13.44 -6.23 13.76
CA LEU A 259 -12.70 -5.88 14.98
C LEU A 259 -13.63 -5.41 16.10
N LYS A 260 -14.68 -4.63 15.77
CA LYS A 260 -15.73 -4.27 16.74
C LYS A 260 -16.38 -5.53 17.33
N LYS A 261 -16.77 -6.49 16.50
CA LYS A 261 -17.33 -7.78 16.96
C LYS A 261 -16.34 -8.55 17.84
N HIS A 262 -15.04 -8.55 17.53
CA HIS A 262 -14.03 -9.18 18.38
C HIS A 262 -13.97 -8.54 19.77
N VAL A 263 -14.01 -7.21 19.86
CA VAL A 263 -14.03 -6.47 21.12
C VAL A 263 -15.32 -6.78 21.90
N GLU A 264 -16.47 -6.78 21.25
CA GLU A 264 -17.76 -7.13 21.88
C GLU A 264 -17.80 -8.57 22.40
N LEU A 265 -17.16 -9.52 21.70
CA LEU A 265 -17.00 -10.90 22.16
C LEU A 265 -16.02 -11.00 23.33
N ALA A 266 -14.94 -10.20 23.32
CA ALA A 266 -13.97 -10.15 24.41
C ALA A 266 -14.62 -9.71 25.73
N CYS A 267 -15.63 -8.82 25.69
CA CYS A 267 -16.41 -8.43 26.86
C CYS A 267 -17.16 -9.62 27.52
N GLY A 268 -17.40 -10.72 26.80
CA GLY A 268 -17.92 -11.97 27.37
C GLY A 268 -16.87 -12.79 28.13
N GLY A 269 -15.59 -12.41 28.10
CA GLY A 269 -14.53 -13.05 28.87
C GLY A 269 -14.12 -14.45 28.40
N VAL A 270 -14.49 -14.85 27.18
CA VAL A 270 -14.14 -16.17 26.62
C VAL A 270 -13.19 -16.00 25.43
N SER A 271 -11.88 -16.14 25.68
CA SER A 271 -10.84 -15.98 24.65
C SER A 271 -11.05 -16.89 23.44
N LYS A 272 -11.60 -18.10 23.64
CA LYS A 272 -11.87 -19.07 22.57
C LYS A 272 -12.81 -18.52 21.51
N HIS A 273 -13.90 -17.83 21.89
CA HIS A 273 -14.84 -17.24 20.95
C HIS A 273 -14.18 -16.19 20.06
N VAL A 274 -13.27 -15.39 20.64
CA VAL A 274 -12.48 -14.41 19.87
C VAL A 274 -11.55 -15.10 18.89
N GLN A 275 -10.80 -16.12 19.34
CA GLN A 275 -9.85 -16.86 18.49
C GLN A 275 -10.54 -17.59 17.32
N GLU A 276 -11.72 -18.16 17.56
CA GLU A 276 -12.55 -18.81 16.54
C GLU A 276 -12.98 -17.79 15.47
N LEU A 277 -13.47 -16.61 15.87
CA LEU A 277 -13.88 -15.56 14.93
C LEU A 277 -12.67 -14.98 14.16
N GLN A 278 -11.54 -14.73 14.82
CA GLN A 278 -10.30 -14.29 14.18
C GLN A 278 -9.82 -15.30 13.11
N THR A 279 -9.93 -16.60 13.41
CA THR A 279 -9.56 -17.67 12.48
C THR A 279 -10.50 -17.75 11.28
N GLN A 280 -11.79 -17.57 11.51
CA GLN A 280 -12.82 -17.59 10.47
C GLN A 280 -12.69 -16.41 9.50
N THR A 281 -12.50 -15.20 10.03
CA THR A 281 -12.42 -13.96 9.24
C THR A 281 -11.01 -13.71 8.67
N GLY A 282 -9.98 -14.26 9.33
CA GLY A 282 -8.57 -13.96 9.09
C GLY A 282 -8.16 -12.56 9.52
N ILE A 283 -8.90 -11.94 10.44
CA ILE A 283 -8.64 -10.60 10.96
C ILE A 283 -8.12 -10.75 12.38
N LYS A 284 -6.94 -10.21 12.65
CA LYS A 284 -6.32 -10.16 13.97
C LYS A 284 -5.31 -9.00 13.96
N ASP A 285 -5.80 -7.82 14.28
CA ASP A 285 -4.99 -6.62 14.38
C ASP A 285 -4.21 -6.59 15.69
N VAL A 286 -2.89 -6.40 15.63
CA VAL A 286 -2.01 -6.43 16.81
C VAL A 286 -2.35 -5.29 17.77
N TYR A 287 -2.71 -4.11 17.24
CA TYR A 287 -3.06 -2.95 18.04
C TYR A 287 -4.37 -3.18 18.82
N THR A 288 -5.45 -3.60 18.15
CA THR A 288 -6.71 -3.94 18.84
C THR A 288 -6.57 -5.18 19.74
N GLN A 289 -5.70 -6.14 19.39
CA GLN A 289 -5.48 -7.35 20.18
C GLN A 289 -4.99 -7.04 21.60
N TYR A 290 -4.14 -6.01 21.77
CA TYR A 290 -3.71 -5.54 23.10
C TYR A 290 -4.92 -5.20 23.99
N TRP A 291 -5.88 -4.44 23.47
CA TRP A 291 -7.09 -4.07 24.21
C TRP A 291 -8.02 -5.25 24.46
N ILE A 292 -8.16 -6.16 23.50
CA ILE A 292 -8.90 -7.41 23.67
C ILE A 292 -8.35 -8.20 24.86
N GLU A 293 -7.03 -8.30 25.00
CA GLU A 293 -6.38 -9.01 26.10
C GLU A 293 -6.64 -8.34 27.46
N GLN A 294 -6.64 -7.01 27.52
CA GLN A 294 -7.00 -6.27 28.74
C GLN A 294 -8.46 -6.47 29.13
N ILE A 295 -9.38 -6.45 28.17
CA ILE A 295 -10.81 -6.71 28.42
C ILE A 295 -11.01 -8.14 28.94
N LEU A 296 -10.35 -9.12 28.33
CA LEU A 296 -10.40 -10.53 28.77
C LEU A 296 -9.84 -10.70 30.18
N ALA A 297 -8.73 -10.04 30.51
CA ALA A 297 -8.15 -10.05 31.85
C ALA A 297 -9.12 -9.47 32.88
N ARG A 298 -9.75 -8.33 32.58
CA ARG A 298 -10.76 -7.72 33.45
C ARG A 298 -11.98 -8.61 33.64
N ALA A 299 -12.47 -9.25 32.59
CA ALA A 299 -13.57 -10.21 32.68
C ALA A 299 -13.21 -11.42 33.57
N ALA A 300 -11.96 -11.88 33.52
CA ALA A 300 -11.47 -12.94 34.39
C ALA A 300 -11.40 -12.51 35.85
N GLU A 301 -10.95 -11.28 36.15
CA GLU A 301 -10.96 -10.71 37.51
C GLU A 301 -12.37 -10.64 38.10
N MET A 302 -13.35 -10.18 37.31
CA MET A 302 -14.75 -10.11 37.75
C MET A 302 -15.31 -11.49 38.11
N ARG A 303 -15.00 -12.53 37.31
CA ARG A 303 -15.39 -13.92 37.63
C ARG A 303 -14.71 -14.47 38.88
N GLN A 304 -13.49 -14.03 39.17
CA GLN A 304 -12.79 -14.45 40.39
C GLN A 304 -13.40 -13.79 41.63
N GLN A 305 -13.83 -12.54 41.51
CA GLN A 305 -14.49 -11.80 42.60
C GLN A 305 -15.92 -12.30 42.86
N GLU A 306 -16.65 -12.64 41.79
CA GLU A 306 -18.03 -13.13 41.86
C GLU A 306 -18.20 -14.40 41.00
N PRO A 307 -17.96 -15.61 41.56
CA PRO A 307 -17.98 -16.86 40.79
C PRO A 307 -19.33 -17.20 40.12
N ASP A 308 -20.44 -16.72 40.70
CA ASP A 308 -21.80 -16.97 40.22
C ASP A 308 -22.29 -15.93 39.20
N VAL A 309 -21.47 -14.93 38.85
CA VAL A 309 -21.87 -13.89 37.90
C VAL A 309 -21.97 -14.46 36.48
N SER A 310 -23.09 -14.16 35.80
CA SER A 310 -23.32 -14.65 34.44
C SER A 310 -22.42 -13.93 33.42
N GLU A 311 -22.09 -14.60 32.31
CA GLU A 311 -21.39 -13.97 31.18
C GLU A 311 -22.14 -12.76 30.64
N ALA A 312 -23.48 -12.81 30.60
CA ALA A 312 -24.31 -11.71 30.12
C ALA A 312 -24.19 -10.46 31.02
N THR A 313 -24.06 -10.66 32.34
CA THR A 313 -23.86 -9.57 33.30
C THR A 313 -22.50 -8.94 33.11
N ILE A 314 -21.42 -9.74 33.08
CA ILE A 314 -20.05 -9.25 32.83
C ILE A 314 -20.00 -8.46 31.52
N LYS A 315 -20.57 -9.03 30.45
CA LYS A 315 -20.61 -8.38 29.14
C LYS A 315 -21.33 -7.04 29.21
N SER A 316 -22.48 -6.97 29.89
CA SER A 316 -23.28 -5.74 29.98
C SER A 316 -22.54 -4.61 30.73
N GLU A 317 -21.71 -4.95 31.71
CA GLU A 317 -20.87 -3.98 32.41
C GLU A 317 -19.65 -3.58 31.57
N LEU A 318 -18.92 -4.56 31.03
CA LEU A 318 -17.69 -4.31 30.30
C LEU A 318 -17.89 -3.66 28.93
N ILE A 319 -19.06 -3.79 28.31
CA ILE A 319 -19.32 -3.22 26.97
C ILE A 319 -19.34 -1.70 26.97
N GLN A 320 -19.59 -1.07 28.12
CA GLN A 320 -19.71 0.39 28.21
C GLN A 320 -18.36 1.08 27.95
N TRP A 321 -17.27 0.56 28.52
CA TRP A 321 -15.95 1.15 28.36
C TRP A 321 -15.46 1.18 26.90
N PRO A 322 -15.57 0.09 26.11
CA PRO A 322 -15.25 0.11 24.69
C PRO A 322 -16.10 1.07 23.87
N ARG A 323 -17.38 1.28 24.22
CA ARG A 323 -18.24 2.24 23.54
C ARG A 323 -17.81 3.67 23.80
N ASP A 324 -17.36 3.96 25.03
CA ASP A 324 -16.93 5.29 25.43
C ASP A 324 -15.49 5.63 25.02
N ASN A 325 -14.71 4.65 24.55
CA ASN A 325 -13.29 4.80 24.18
C ASN A 325 -12.99 4.23 22.79
N GLU A 326 -13.97 4.29 21.87
CA GLU A 326 -13.89 3.69 20.54
C GLU A 326 -12.63 4.13 19.76
N GLU A 327 -12.27 5.41 19.89
CA GLU A 327 -11.13 6.04 19.22
C GLU A 327 -9.77 5.47 19.62
N LYS A 328 -9.66 4.83 20.79
CA LYS A 328 -8.40 4.25 21.30
C LYS A 328 -8.23 2.79 20.93
N LEU A 329 -9.32 2.10 20.57
CA LEU A 329 -9.34 0.65 20.43
C LEU A 329 -8.82 0.16 19.08
N TYR A 330 -8.97 0.98 18.04
CA TYR A 330 -8.75 0.56 16.67
C TYR A 330 -7.55 1.26 16.07
N SER A 331 -6.78 0.51 15.28
CA SER A 331 -5.58 1.01 14.62
C SER A 331 -5.85 2.29 13.82
N PRO A 332 -5.01 3.34 13.92
CA PRO A 332 -5.16 4.57 13.15
C PRO A 332 -5.11 4.35 11.63
N PHE A 333 -4.49 3.26 11.16
CA PHE A 333 -4.54 2.89 9.75
C PHE A 333 -5.96 2.56 9.26
N LEU A 334 -6.81 1.99 10.13
CA LEU A 334 -8.20 1.64 9.79
C LEU A 334 -9.16 2.81 9.97
N THR A 335 -8.79 3.82 10.76
CA THR A 335 -9.65 4.98 11.06
C THR A 335 -9.30 6.22 10.23
N LEU A 336 -8.15 6.24 9.54
CA LEU A 336 -7.78 7.33 8.63
C LEU A 336 -8.76 7.41 7.44
N LYS A 337 -9.31 8.60 7.21
CA LYS A 337 -10.20 8.88 6.07
C LYS A 337 -9.42 8.91 4.76
N GLY A 338 -9.97 8.29 3.72
CA GLY A 338 -9.37 8.27 2.38
C GLY A 338 -8.22 7.28 2.19
N PHE A 339 -7.87 6.49 3.21
CA PHE A 339 -6.87 5.42 3.13
C PHE A 339 -7.52 4.07 3.48
N ASP A 340 -7.28 3.02 2.70
CA ASP A 340 -7.69 1.64 2.96
C ASP A 340 -6.45 0.73 2.97
N PRO A 341 -6.06 0.18 4.13
CA PRO A 341 -4.91 -0.71 4.24
C PRO A 341 -4.88 -1.87 3.23
N ALA A 342 -6.02 -2.47 2.91
CA ALA A 342 -6.08 -3.60 1.99
C ALA A 342 -5.89 -3.17 0.52
N ALA A 343 -6.34 -1.97 0.16
CA ALA A 343 -6.12 -1.40 -1.17
C ALA A 343 -4.72 -0.77 -1.29
N ASP A 344 -4.32 0.00 -0.29
CA ASP A 344 -3.20 0.95 -0.32
C ASP A 344 -1.89 0.39 0.29
N THR A 345 -1.82 -0.92 0.51
CA THR A 345 -0.56 -1.66 0.73
C THR A 345 -0.18 -2.45 -0.54
N PRO A 346 0.48 -1.82 -1.53
CA PRO A 346 0.76 -2.47 -2.81
C PRO A 346 1.64 -3.71 -2.67
N VAL A 347 1.58 -4.58 -3.68
CA VAL A 347 2.56 -5.66 -3.86
C VAL A 347 3.96 -5.06 -3.98
N GLU A 348 4.75 -5.21 -2.91
CA GLU A 348 6.10 -4.66 -2.86
C GLU A 348 7.07 -5.55 -3.67
N LEU A 349 7.72 -4.93 -4.66
CA LEU A 349 8.48 -5.62 -5.68
C LEU A 349 9.70 -6.39 -5.14
N LEU A 350 10.43 -5.81 -4.18
CA LEU A 350 11.63 -6.43 -3.63
C LEU A 350 11.28 -7.68 -2.82
N HIS A 351 10.29 -7.64 -1.96
CA HIS A 351 9.92 -8.71 -1.06
C HIS A 351 9.05 -9.77 -1.73
N THR A 352 8.21 -9.39 -2.69
CA THR A 352 7.26 -10.30 -3.34
C THR A 352 7.82 -10.93 -4.60
N ILE A 353 8.56 -10.15 -5.41
CA ILE A 353 9.13 -10.64 -6.66
C ILE A 353 10.55 -11.16 -6.42
N LEU A 354 11.50 -10.30 -6.04
CA LEU A 354 12.92 -10.68 -5.95
C LEU A 354 13.18 -11.67 -4.80
N LEU A 355 12.79 -11.31 -3.57
CA LEU A 355 12.94 -12.16 -2.37
C LEU A 355 11.76 -13.14 -2.20
N GLY A 356 10.87 -13.21 -3.19
CA GLY A 356 9.73 -14.13 -3.25
C GLY A 356 9.83 -15.04 -4.45
N ALA A 357 9.06 -14.76 -5.51
CA ALA A 357 8.97 -15.59 -6.70
C ALA A 357 10.36 -15.99 -7.27
N VAL A 358 11.24 -15.01 -7.54
CA VAL A 358 12.58 -15.25 -8.08
C VAL A 358 13.40 -16.11 -7.12
N LYS A 359 13.43 -15.76 -5.83
CA LYS A 359 14.14 -16.53 -4.80
C LYS A 359 13.64 -17.98 -4.71
N TYR A 360 12.34 -18.22 -4.85
CA TYR A 360 11.76 -19.56 -4.77
C TYR A 360 12.15 -20.41 -5.99
N VAL A 361 12.06 -19.84 -7.20
CA VAL A 361 12.50 -20.51 -8.44
C VAL A 361 14.00 -20.78 -8.39
N TRP A 362 14.80 -19.80 -7.94
CA TRP A 362 16.24 -19.96 -7.70
C TRP A 362 16.53 -21.14 -6.77
N HIS A 363 15.90 -21.15 -5.59
CA HIS A 363 16.16 -22.18 -4.59
C HIS A 363 15.87 -23.59 -5.11
N ILE A 364 14.74 -23.78 -5.81
CA ILE A 364 14.41 -25.07 -6.41
C ILE A 364 15.41 -25.46 -7.52
N SER A 365 15.90 -24.48 -8.28
CA SER A 365 16.85 -24.70 -9.38
C SER A 365 18.23 -25.12 -8.88
N HIS A 366 18.84 -24.35 -7.98
CA HIS A 366 20.26 -24.52 -7.63
C HIS A 366 20.53 -25.56 -6.54
N THR A 367 19.52 -25.91 -5.72
CA THR A 367 19.69 -26.86 -4.60
C THR A 367 20.23 -28.23 -5.06
N PRO A 368 19.74 -28.85 -6.15
CA PRO A 368 20.25 -30.15 -6.62
C PRO A 368 21.56 -30.07 -7.42
N TRP A 369 22.14 -28.89 -7.64
CA TRP A 369 23.32 -28.76 -8.49
C TRP A 369 24.59 -29.38 -7.88
N SER A 370 25.31 -30.14 -8.70
CA SER A 370 26.68 -30.60 -8.40
C SER A 370 27.67 -29.44 -8.40
N ALA A 371 28.88 -29.67 -7.87
CA ALA A 371 29.97 -28.68 -7.90
C ALA A 371 30.31 -28.24 -9.34
N GLU A 372 30.24 -29.16 -10.30
CA GLU A 372 30.48 -28.89 -11.72
C GLU A 372 29.41 -27.99 -12.33
N LYS A 373 28.12 -28.25 -12.07
CA LYS A 373 27.03 -27.37 -12.51
C LYS A 373 27.16 -25.98 -11.92
N LYS A 374 27.47 -25.88 -10.61
CA LYS A 374 27.70 -24.59 -9.95
C LYS A 374 28.87 -23.83 -10.58
N LYS A 375 29.97 -24.52 -10.88
CA LYS A 375 31.13 -23.93 -11.57
C LYS A 375 30.77 -23.44 -12.97
N THR A 376 30.03 -24.25 -13.73
CA THR A 376 29.57 -23.90 -15.08
C THR A 376 28.70 -22.64 -15.06
N TYR A 377 27.72 -22.58 -14.16
CA TYR A 377 26.89 -21.39 -13.97
C TYR A 377 27.72 -20.15 -13.59
N SER A 378 28.67 -20.28 -12.65
CA SER A 378 29.55 -19.17 -12.26
C SER A 378 30.34 -18.62 -13.46
N ILE A 379 30.86 -19.50 -14.33
CA ILE A 379 31.62 -19.08 -15.52
C ILE A 379 30.71 -18.34 -16.50
N ARG A 380 29.52 -18.88 -16.80
CA ARG A 380 28.54 -18.26 -17.70
C ARG A 380 28.14 -16.87 -17.21
N LEU A 381 27.68 -16.79 -15.95
CA LEU A 381 27.25 -15.55 -15.32
C LEU A 381 28.38 -14.50 -15.27
N GLN A 382 29.63 -14.91 -15.05
CA GLN A 382 30.77 -13.98 -15.04
C GLN A 382 31.14 -13.46 -16.42
N ALA A 383 30.86 -14.25 -17.48
CA ALA A 383 31.14 -13.90 -18.87
C ALA A 383 30.05 -13.02 -19.51
N THR A 384 28.93 -12.81 -18.82
CA THR A 384 27.81 -12.01 -19.32
C THR A 384 28.23 -10.57 -19.63
N ASN A 385 28.00 -10.13 -20.87
CA ASN A 385 28.15 -8.72 -21.23
C ASN A 385 27.09 -7.90 -20.49
N THR A 386 27.54 -6.98 -19.65
CA THR A 386 26.68 -6.10 -18.84
C THR A 386 26.28 -4.82 -19.56
N GLU A 387 26.74 -4.60 -20.79
CA GLU A 387 26.38 -3.43 -21.59
C GLU A 387 24.86 -3.33 -21.78
N GLY A 388 24.28 -2.17 -21.44
CA GLY A 388 22.84 -1.95 -21.48
C GLY A 388 22.06 -2.48 -20.27
N LEU A 389 22.69 -3.16 -19.32
CA LEU A 389 22.06 -3.59 -18.07
C LEU A 389 22.31 -2.59 -16.94
N SER A 390 21.26 -2.18 -16.24
CA SER A 390 21.34 -1.33 -15.04
C SER A 390 21.72 -2.15 -13.81
N ILE A 391 22.87 -2.84 -13.85
CA ILE A 391 23.41 -3.69 -12.79
C ILE A 391 24.86 -3.33 -12.47
N HIS A 392 25.29 -3.66 -11.25
CA HIS A 392 26.69 -3.54 -10.88
C HIS A 392 27.53 -4.68 -11.47
N ALA A 393 28.86 -4.55 -11.37
CA ALA A 393 29.80 -5.62 -11.69
C ALA A 393 29.35 -6.97 -11.07
N ILE A 394 29.32 -7.99 -11.91
CA ILE A 394 28.89 -9.33 -11.53
C ILE A 394 30.03 -10.01 -10.77
N HIS A 395 29.73 -10.46 -9.56
CA HIS A 395 30.62 -11.29 -8.75
C HIS A 395 30.07 -12.71 -8.69
N ALA A 396 30.21 -13.48 -9.77
CA ALA A 396 29.52 -14.76 -9.93
C ALA A 396 29.92 -15.79 -8.86
N ASN A 397 31.21 -15.84 -8.50
CA ASN A 397 31.70 -16.71 -7.43
C ASN A 397 31.05 -16.39 -6.08
N TYR A 398 30.85 -15.11 -5.76
CA TYR A 398 30.14 -14.70 -4.54
C TYR A 398 28.68 -15.16 -4.59
N ILE A 399 28.00 -14.94 -5.71
CA ILE A 399 26.60 -15.37 -5.89
C ILE A 399 26.45 -16.87 -5.66
N MET A 400 27.36 -17.68 -6.19
CA MET A 400 27.30 -19.14 -6.01
C MET A 400 27.76 -19.61 -4.64
N GLN A 401 28.77 -18.98 -4.04
CA GLN A 401 29.20 -19.26 -2.67
C GLN A 401 28.06 -19.02 -1.66
N TYR A 402 27.28 -17.97 -1.87
CA TYR A 402 26.18 -17.55 -0.99
C TYR A 402 24.79 -17.79 -1.59
N ALA A 403 24.65 -18.80 -2.45
CA ALA A 403 23.42 -19.07 -3.22
C ALA A 403 22.14 -19.16 -2.36
N GLY A 404 22.25 -19.59 -1.10
CA GLY A 404 21.11 -19.69 -0.17
C GLY A 404 20.72 -18.38 0.53
N SER A 405 21.58 -17.37 0.51
CA SER A 405 21.47 -16.14 1.32
C SER A 405 21.58 -14.85 0.50
N LEU A 406 21.20 -14.90 -0.78
CA LEU A 406 21.23 -13.75 -1.66
C LEU A 406 20.24 -12.65 -1.24
N ILE A 407 20.58 -11.40 -1.54
CA ILE A 407 19.74 -10.22 -1.33
C ILE A 407 19.16 -9.72 -2.65
N GLY A 408 18.27 -8.72 -2.59
CA GLY A 408 17.54 -8.20 -3.74
C GLY A 408 18.43 -7.83 -4.93
N ARG A 409 19.56 -7.16 -4.66
CA ARG A 409 20.53 -6.76 -5.69
C ARG A 409 21.04 -7.95 -6.52
N GLN A 410 21.40 -9.08 -5.89
CA GLN A 410 21.86 -10.24 -6.66
C GLN A 410 20.71 -10.91 -7.40
N PHE A 411 19.52 -11.01 -6.79
CA PHE A 411 18.36 -11.55 -7.51
C PHE A 411 17.96 -10.70 -8.73
N LYS A 412 18.08 -9.37 -8.64
CA LYS A 412 17.90 -8.44 -9.77
C LYS A 412 18.92 -8.67 -10.89
N THR A 413 20.15 -9.06 -10.53
CA THR A 413 21.19 -9.44 -11.50
C THR A 413 20.85 -10.78 -12.15
N ILE A 414 20.52 -11.79 -11.35
CA ILE A 414 20.17 -13.13 -11.81
C ILE A 414 18.97 -13.08 -12.75
N ILE A 415 17.87 -12.42 -12.38
CA ILE A 415 16.65 -12.45 -13.20
C ILE A 415 16.82 -11.81 -14.58
N GLN A 416 17.72 -10.81 -14.71
CA GLN A 416 18.03 -10.17 -15.99
C GLN A 416 18.89 -11.05 -16.91
N THR A 417 19.59 -12.04 -16.37
CA THR A 417 20.59 -12.85 -17.10
C THR A 417 20.23 -14.34 -17.17
N ALA A 418 19.33 -14.79 -16.30
CA ALA A 418 18.98 -16.19 -16.05
C ALA A 418 18.69 -17.01 -17.32
N VAL A 419 17.95 -16.45 -18.27
CA VAL A 419 17.60 -17.16 -19.52
C VAL A 419 18.83 -17.52 -20.38
N PHE A 420 19.91 -16.74 -20.26
CA PHE A 420 21.17 -16.99 -20.98
C PHE A 420 22.09 -17.94 -20.22
N ASP A 421 22.05 -17.94 -18.89
CA ASP A 421 23.03 -18.66 -18.09
C ASP A 421 22.55 -20.06 -17.66
N LEU A 422 21.23 -20.26 -17.58
CA LEU A 422 20.60 -21.46 -17.00
C LEU A 422 20.19 -22.52 -18.00
N HIS A 423 20.19 -22.22 -19.31
CA HIS A 423 19.92 -23.23 -20.33
C HIS A 423 20.80 -24.47 -20.07
N ASP A 424 20.29 -25.69 -20.24
CA ASP A 424 20.94 -26.98 -19.95
C ASP A 424 21.31 -27.31 -18.48
N LEU A 425 21.30 -26.34 -17.56
CA LEU A 425 21.63 -26.58 -16.15
C LEU A 425 20.42 -26.99 -15.31
N VAL A 426 19.23 -26.59 -15.74
CA VAL A 426 17.92 -26.80 -15.09
C VAL A 426 17.01 -27.69 -15.94
N THR A 427 15.91 -28.18 -15.37
CA THR A 427 14.89 -28.93 -16.14
C THR A 427 14.10 -28.00 -17.07
N GLU A 428 13.37 -28.55 -18.04
CA GLU A 428 12.52 -27.76 -18.94
C GLU A 428 11.45 -26.96 -18.19
N ASP A 429 10.80 -27.56 -17.19
CA ASP A 429 9.81 -26.88 -16.35
C ASP A 429 10.44 -25.71 -15.56
N GLN A 430 11.63 -25.93 -14.97
CA GLN A 430 12.38 -24.89 -14.27
C GLN A 430 12.77 -23.76 -15.23
N PHE A 431 13.23 -24.09 -16.43
CA PHE A 431 13.56 -23.08 -17.44
C PHE A 431 12.33 -22.29 -17.89
N THR A 432 11.17 -22.94 -17.99
CA THR A 432 9.89 -22.28 -18.27
C THR A 432 9.49 -21.31 -17.16
N ALA A 433 9.66 -21.69 -15.89
CA ALA A 433 9.44 -20.77 -14.77
C ALA A 433 10.40 -19.58 -14.79
N TRP A 434 11.66 -19.76 -15.17
CA TRP A 434 12.61 -18.65 -15.33
C TRP A 434 12.21 -17.67 -16.42
N LYS A 435 11.76 -18.18 -17.59
CA LYS A 435 11.24 -17.33 -18.67
C LYS A 435 10.02 -16.53 -18.18
N ALA A 436 9.06 -17.20 -17.55
CA ALA A 436 7.83 -16.56 -17.06
C ALA A 436 8.11 -15.48 -15.99
N VAL A 437 8.95 -15.77 -14.99
CA VAL A 437 9.29 -14.78 -13.95
C VAL A 437 10.16 -13.66 -14.52
N GLY A 438 11.01 -13.94 -15.52
CA GLY A 438 11.79 -12.93 -16.24
C GLY A 438 10.90 -11.94 -16.98
N GLU A 439 9.93 -12.44 -17.74
CA GLU A 439 8.93 -11.62 -18.45
C GLU A 439 8.10 -10.78 -17.48
N LEU A 440 7.56 -11.39 -16.42
CA LEU A 440 6.83 -10.66 -15.38
C LEU A 440 7.70 -9.57 -14.75
N SER A 441 8.96 -9.85 -14.42
CA SER A 441 9.87 -8.87 -13.81
C SER A 441 10.16 -7.71 -14.77
N ALA A 442 10.32 -7.96 -16.06
CA ALA A 442 10.49 -6.92 -17.06
C ALA A 442 9.27 -5.98 -17.13
N LEU A 443 8.05 -6.54 -17.10
CA LEU A 443 6.83 -5.74 -17.08
C LEU A 443 6.70 -4.91 -15.80
N LEU A 444 7.08 -5.44 -14.64
CA LEU A 444 6.93 -4.76 -13.35
C LEU A 444 7.91 -3.59 -13.13
N TRP A 445 9.06 -3.61 -13.80
CA TRP A 445 10.09 -2.56 -13.68
C TRP A 445 9.99 -1.48 -14.76
N VAL A 446 8.84 -1.33 -15.42
CA VAL A 446 8.61 -0.22 -16.36
C VAL A 446 8.38 1.10 -15.61
N PRO A 447 9.06 2.20 -15.99
CA PRO A 447 8.88 3.49 -15.33
C PRO A 447 7.63 4.25 -15.80
N GLU A 448 7.02 3.84 -16.92
CA GLU A 448 5.87 4.50 -17.54
C GLU A 448 4.99 3.47 -18.24
N ILE A 449 3.67 3.64 -18.14
CA ILE A 449 2.66 2.83 -18.82
C ILE A 449 2.00 3.71 -19.88
N ARG A 450 2.24 3.40 -21.16
CA ARG A 450 1.68 4.17 -22.29
C ARG A 450 0.23 3.80 -22.59
N ASP A 451 -0.06 2.51 -22.56
CA ASP A 451 -1.41 1.96 -22.73
C ASP A 451 -1.72 1.09 -21.51
N LEU A 452 -2.61 1.59 -20.65
CA LEU A 452 -2.98 0.90 -19.42
C LEU A 452 -3.73 -0.41 -19.71
N THR A 453 -4.56 -0.46 -20.75
CA THR A 453 -5.35 -1.65 -21.07
C THR A 453 -4.46 -2.77 -21.59
N GLN A 454 -3.59 -2.46 -22.56
CA GLN A 454 -2.63 -3.41 -23.10
C GLN A 454 -1.67 -3.92 -22.01
N TYR A 455 -1.13 -3.00 -21.21
CA TYR A 455 -0.21 -3.35 -20.12
C TYR A 455 -0.87 -4.27 -19.08
N ARG A 456 -2.11 -3.99 -18.70
CA ARG A 456 -2.87 -4.84 -17.75
C ARG A 456 -3.14 -6.23 -18.28
N ASN A 457 -3.45 -6.35 -19.57
CA ASN A 457 -3.64 -7.66 -20.21
C ASN A 457 -2.33 -8.45 -20.23
N ALA A 458 -1.22 -7.82 -20.60
CA ALA A 458 0.10 -8.43 -20.57
C ALA A 458 0.50 -8.87 -19.15
N LEU A 459 0.28 -8.02 -18.14
CA LEU A 459 0.52 -8.37 -16.74
C LEU A 459 -0.31 -9.58 -16.28
N LYS A 460 -1.60 -9.61 -16.63
CA LYS A 460 -2.48 -10.74 -16.26
C LYS A 460 -1.95 -12.06 -16.83
N ILE A 461 -1.55 -12.05 -18.10
CA ILE A 461 -0.97 -13.23 -18.77
C ILE A 461 0.35 -13.62 -18.12
N ALA A 462 1.26 -12.66 -17.88
CA ALA A 462 2.55 -12.93 -17.27
C ALA A 462 2.43 -13.51 -15.85
N VAL A 463 1.49 -13.00 -15.04
CA VAL A 463 1.19 -13.56 -13.71
C VAL A 463 0.67 -14.99 -13.82
N ALA A 464 -0.29 -15.25 -14.72
CA ALA A 464 -0.82 -16.59 -14.93
C ALA A 464 0.27 -17.59 -15.35
N ASN A 465 1.12 -17.20 -16.31
CA ASN A 465 2.26 -18.02 -16.76
C ASN A 465 3.22 -18.37 -15.61
N VAL A 466 3.48 -17.43 -14.69
CA VAL A 466 4.32 -17.69 -13.51
C VAL A 466 3.66 -18.71 -12.58
N LEU A 467 2.36 -18.56 -12.29
CA LEU A 467 1.65 -19.47 -11.41
C LEU A 467 1.56 -20.88 -11.99
N ASP A 468 1.23 -20.99 -13.28
CA ASP A 468 1.15 -22.27 -13.98
C ASP A 468 2.52 -22.97 -14.01
N ALA A 469 3.59 -22.25 -14.39
CA ALA A 469 4.94 -22.82 -14.44
C ALA A 469 5.42 -23.29 -13.06
N VAL A 470 5.14 -22.52 -11.99
CA VAL A 470 5.50 -22.92 -10.63
C VAL A 470 4.65 -24.10 -10.15
N ALA A 471 3.36 -24.14 -10.49
CA ALA A 471 2.47 -25.23 -10.11
C ALA A 471 2.88 -26.57 -10.76
N GLN A 472 3.41 -26.54 -11.98
CA GLN A 472 3.96 -27.73 -12.63
C GLN A 472 5.21 -28.27 -11.92
N ILE A 473 6.07 -27.38 -11.40
CA ILE A 473 7.28 -27.78 -10.68
C ILE A 473 6.95 -28.30 -9.27
N ASP A 474 6.15 -27.54 -8.51
CA ASP A 474 5.74 -27.89 -7.16
C ASP A 474 4.38 -27.22 -6.82
N PRO A 475 3.26 -27.93 -6.98
CA PRO A 475 1.93 -27.37 -6.76
C PRO A 475 1.68 -26.95 -5.31
N SER A 476 2.43 -27.51 -4.35
CA SER A 476 2.31 -27.15 -2.94
C SER A 476 2.71 -25.70 -2.66
N LYS A 477 3.53 -25.09 -3.52
CA LYS A 477 3.99 -23.71 -3.37
C LYS A 477 2.86 -22.70 -3.53
N ILE A 478 1.88 -22.97 -4.39
CA ILE A 478 0.69 -22.12 -4.55
C ILE A 478 -0.12 -22.06 -3.25
N MET A 479 -0.23 -23.17 -2.52
CA MET A 479 -0.98 -23.25 -1.26
C MET A 479 -0.22 -22.68 -0.05
N THR A 480 1.12 -22.71 -0.08
CA THR A 480 1.97 -22.44 1.10
C THR A 480 2.74 -21.13 1.03
N LYS A 481 2.93 -20.56 -0.17
CA LYS A 481 3.66 -19.31 -0.37
C LYS A 481 2.71 -18.20 -0.80
N ILE A 482 2.23 -17.44 0.19
CA ILE A 482 1.34 -16.27 -0.03
C ILE A 482 1.83 -15.30 -1.10
N LYS A 483 3.16 -15.15 -1.27
CA LYS A 483 3.74 -14.25 -2.27
C LYS A 483 3.29 -14.56 -3.69
N TYR A 484 3.01 -15.82 -4.03
CA TYR A 484 2.48 -16.18 -5.33
C TYR A 484 1.04 -15.71 -5.51
N HIS A 485 0.19 -15.90 -4.50
CA HIS A 485 -1.18 -15.38 -4.57
C HIS A 485 -1.21 -13.85 -4.57
N LEU A 486 -0.28 -13.16 -3.89
CA LEU A 486 -0.17 -11.70 -3.97
C LEU A 486 0.06 -11.19 -5.41
N LEU A 487 0.66 -11.99 -6.30
CA LEU A 487 0.84 -11.60 -7.71
C LEU A 487 -0.49 -11.34 -8.42
N MET A 488 -1.57 -12.01 -7.99
CA MET A 488 -2.92 -11.81 -8.55
C MET A 488 -3.46 -10.41 -8.31
N HIS A 489 -2.93 -9.70 -7.30
CA HIS A 489 -3.34 -8.34 -6.96
C HIS A 489 -2.56 -7.25 -7.70
N ILE A 490 -1.46 -7.58 -8.39
CA ILE A 490 -0.63 -6.62 -9.14
C ILE A 490 -1.46 -5.80 -10.14
N ASN A 491 -2.41 -6.44 -10.83
CA ASN A 491 -3.25 -5.77 -11.81
C ASN A 491 -4.17 -4.72 -11.15
N PHE A 492 -4.69 -5.02 -9.96
CA PHE A 492 -5.49 -4.07 -9.18
C PHE A 492 -4.63 -2.90 -8.70
N ASP A 493 -3.46 -3.19 -8.13
CA ASP A 493 -2.55 -2.16 -7.61
C ASP A 493 -2.05 -1.22 -8.73
N THR A 494 -1.82 -1.75 -9.93
CA THR A 494 -1.43 -0.96 -11.12
C THR A 494 -2.48 0.08 -11.52
N ILE A 495 -3.77 -0.21 -11.33
CA ILE A 495 -4.85 0.73 -11.65
C ILE A 495 -4.79 1.93 -10.71
N GLN A 496 -4.60 1.66 -9.42
CA GLN A 496 -4.63 2.66 -8.36
C GLN A 496 -3.33 3.49 -8.34
N LEU A 497 -2.18 2.81 -8.31
CA LEU A 497 -0.88 3.40 -8.00
C LEU A 497 0.01 3.61 -9.22
N ARG A 498 -0.43 3.19 -10.42
CA ARG A 498 0.32 3.29 -11.68
C ARG A 498 1.56 2.36 -11.64
N PRO A 499 2.70 2.61 -12.31
CA PRO A 499 3.84 1.70 -12.25
C PRO A 499 4.30 1.38 -10.82
N LEU A 500 4.29 0.09 -10.46
CA LEU A 500 4.63 -0.37 -9.11
C LEU A 500 6.09 -0.13 -8.73
N ILE A 501 6.98 0.11 -9.70
CA ILE A 501 8.36 0.52 -9.42
C ILE A 501 8.44 1.82 -8.61
N ALA A 502 7.44 2.69 -8.70
CA ALA A 502 7.36 3.91 -7.88
C ALA A 502 7.11 3.62 -6.39
N MET A 503 6.67 2.41 -6.07
CA MET A 503 6.40 1.92 -4.70
C MET A 503 7.47 0.94 -4.21
N ALA A 504 8.60 0.83 -4.92
CA ALA A 504 9.68 -0.08 -4.57
C ALA A 504 10.44 0.42 -3.33
N THR A 505 10.66 -0.46 -2.36
CA THR A 505 11.33 -0.10 -1.10
C THR A 505 12.86 -0.16 -1.17
N GLU A 506 13.45 -0.37 -2.36
CA GLU A 506 14.90 -0.53 -2.53
C GLU A 506 15.70 0.67 -1.99
N ILE A 507 15.25 1.90 -2.27
CA ILE A 507 15.90 3.15 -1.82
C ILE A 507 15.65 3.42 -0.33
N LEU A 508 14.47 3.08 0.17
CA LEU A 508 14.17 3.20 1.60
C LEU A 508 15.11 2.31 2.43
N LYS A 509 15.43 1.11 1.91
CA LYS A 509 16.39 0.20 2.53
C LYS A 509 17.84 0.65 2.42
N SER A 510 18.22 1.42 1.39
CA SER A 510 19.57 2.00 1.35
C SER A 510 19.69 3.16 2.33
N TYR A 511 18.67 4.02 2.44
CA TYR A 511 18.60 5.10 3.44
C TYR A 511 18.63 4.59 4.90
N LYS A 512 18.06 3.40 5.15
CA LYS A 512 18.20 2.71 6.44
C LYS A 512 19.65 2.53 6.88
N TYR A 513 20.57 2.19 5.98
CA TYR A 513 21.99 2.06 6.34
C TYR A 513 22.57 3.38 6.84
N PHE A 514 22.17 4.51 6.23
CA PHE A 514 22.59 5.84 6.67
C PHE A 514 22.03 6.18 8.06
N THR A 515 20.72 6.05 8.27
CA THR A 515 20.10 6.31 9.59
C THR A 515 20.66 5.39 10.68
N TYR A 516 20.86 4.11 10.39
CA TYR A 516 21.52 3.19 11.30
C TYR A 516 22.94 3.64 11.67
N SER A 517 23.77 4.02 10.69
CA SER A 517 25.12 4.53 10.97
C SER A 517 25.09 5.80 11.83
N PHE A 518 24.13 6.70 11.60
CA PHE A 518 23.96 7.92 12.38
C PHE A 518 23.52 7.64 13.82
N PHE A 519 22.47 6.83 14.03
CA PHE A 519 21.99 6.46 15.37
C PHE A 519 22.90 5.49 16.10
N SER A 520 23.67 4.64 15.41
CA SER A 520 24.72 3.81 16.02
C SER A 520 25.89 4.66 16.51
N SER A 521 26.27 5.69 15.76
CA SER A 521 27.30 6.66 16.13
C SER A 521 26.89 7.46 17.37
N ILE A 522 25.65 7.96 17.38
CA ILE A 522 25.11 8.77 18.48
C ILE A 522 24.71 7.90 19.67
N GLY A 523 24.17 6.71 19.45
CA GLY A 523 23.76 5.78 20.50
C GLY A 523 24.92 5.33 21.38
N ASN A 524 26.11 5.15 20.81
CA ASN A 524 27.33 4.92 21.60
C ASN A 524 27.75 6.16 22.41
N GLN A 525 27.58 7.37 21.88
CA GLN A 525 27.91 8.63 22.58
C GLN A 525 26.89 9.00 23.67
N ILE A 526 25.60 8.70 23.48
CA ILE A 526 24.54 8.93 24.47
C ILE A 526 24.65 7.91 25.62
N PHE A 527 25.03 6.66 25.34
CA PHE A 527 25.29 5.68 26.40
C PHE A 527 26.50 6.06 27.27
N ASP A 528 27.54 6.66 26.69
CA ASP A 528 28.70 7.16 27.44
C ASP A 528 28.39 8.46 28.19
N MET A 529 27.58 9.37 27.63
CA MET A 529 27.10 10.56 28.36
C MET A 529 26.20 10.21 29.55
N ALA A 530 25.31 9.22 29.41
CA ALA A 530 24.44 8.77 30.50
C ALA A 530 25.21 8.12 31.66
N LYS A 531 26.34 7.44 31.39
CA LYS A 531 27.25 6.92 32.44
C LYS A 531 28.07 8.02 33.10
N CYS A 532 28.46 9.06 32.37
CA CYS A 532 29.13 10.23 32.95
C CYS A 532 28.20 11.04 33.86
N LEU A 533 26.91 11.12 33.54
CA LEU A 533 25.92 11.85 34.35
C LEU A 533 25.38 11.07 35.56
N SER A 534 25.56 9.74 35.61
CA SER A 534 25.28 8.93 36.81
C SER A 534 26.46 8.84 37.78
N SER A 535 27.54 9.58 37.53
CA SER A 535 28.79 9.57 38.31
C SER A 535 29.13 10.94 38.93
N PHE A 536 28.19 11.89 38.95
CA PHE A 536 28.33 13.19 39.61
C PHE A 536 27.20 13.44 40.60
#